data_AF-A0A8T3PPJ9-F1
#
_entry.id   AF-A0A8T3PPJ9-F1
#
_cell.length_a   1.000
_cell.length_b   1.000
_cell.length_c   1.000
_cell.angle_alpha   90.00
_cell.angle_beta   90.00
_cell.angle_gamma   90.00
#
_symmetry.space_group_name_H-M   'P 1'
#
loop_
_entity.id
_entity.type
_entity.pdbx_description
1 polymer ?
#
loop_
_entity_poly.entity_id
_entity_poly.type
_entity_poly.pdbx_seq_one_letter_code
_entity_poly.pdbx_strand_id
1 'polypeptide(L)'
;MRADELNKLLRGELSAIETYQQALEKERADFDQETAFQQLSSILRDHQQAAVQLRTEIQRVGGTPVDDPGAWGTWSKIVMATAKLFGDKAALKALKEGEESGLKDCEDMLQGGTVPREVQPLIANLAAQQQAHIRILDELLTKL
;
A
#
# COMPACT_ATOMS: atom_id res chain seq x y z
N MET A 1 15.99 -11.83 -11.87
CA MET A 1 14.88 -10.90 -11.58
C MET A 1 14.56 -10.11 -12.83
N ARG A 2 13.28 -9.92 -13.14
CA ARG A 2 12.88 -8.91 -14.12
C ARG A 2 12.51 -7.65 -13.36
N ALA A 3 13.01 -6.49 -13.80
CA ALA A 3 12.60 -5.20 -13.26
C ALA A 3 11.07 -5.03 -13.26
N ASP A 4 10.37 -5.73 -14.15
CA ASP A 4 8.91 -5.78 -14.26
C ASP A 4 8.20 -6.25 -12.98
N GLU A 5 8.77 -7.21 -12.25
CA GLU A 5 8.20 -7.71 -11.00
C GLU A 5 8.32 -6.68 -9.88
N LEU A 6 9.48 -6.02 -9.78
CA LEU A 6 9.65 -4.91 -8.84
C LEU A 6 8.77 -3.71 -9.21
N ASN A 7 8.61 -3.44 -10.51
CA ASN A 7 7.68 -2.43 -10.99
C ASN A 7 6.22 -2.78 -10.70
N LYS A 8 5.86 -4.06 -10.61
CA LYS A 8 4.52 -4.48 -10.14
C LYS A 8 4.32 -4.06 -8.69
N LEU A 9 5.26 -4.35 -7.80
CA LEU A 9 5.20 -3.91 -6.41
C LEU A 9 5.20 -2.38 -6.29
N LEU A 10 6.04 -1.68 -7.07
CA LEU A 10 6.09 -0.22 -7.06
C LEU A 10 4.75 0.41 -7.46
N ARG A 11 4.04 -0.15 -8.46
CA ARG A 11 2.68 0.31 -8.79
C ARG A 11 1.71 0.14 -7.62
N GLY A 12 1.83 -0.96 -6.88
CA GLY A 12 1.08 -1.21 -5.64
C GLY A 12 1.33 -0.11 -4.60
N GLU A 13 2.59 0.20 -4.32
CA GLU A 13 2.95 1.25 -3.35
C GLU A 13 2.45 2.64 -3.78
N LEU A 14 2.58 3.01 -5.06
CA LEU A 14 2.04 4.28 -5.57
C LEU A 14 0.52 4.37 -5.43
N SER A 15 -0.17 3.26 -5.68
CA SER A 15 -1.63 3.17 -5.53
C SER A 15 -2.08 3.29 -4.08
N ALA A 16 -1.34 2.65 -3.16
CA ALA A 16 -1.59 2.77 -1.74
C ALA A 16 -1.39 4.22 -1.28
N ILE A 17 -0.29 4.88 -1.69
CA ILE A 17 -0.01 6.29 -1.39
C ILE A 17 -1.19 7.19 -1.80
N GLU A 18 -1.69 7.08 -3.03
CA GLU A 18 -2.83 7.87 -3.50
C GLU A 18 -4.09 7.61 -2.66
N THR A 19 -4.34 6.35 -2.30
CA THR A 19 -5.56 5.95 -1.58
C THR A 19 -5.52 6.44 -0.12
N TYR A 20 -4.38 6.30 0.56
CA TYR A 20 -4.22 6.80 1.92
C TYR A 20 -4.22 8.32 2.01
N GLN A 21 -3.61 9.02 1.03
CA GLN A 21 -3.69 10.49 0.96
C GLN A 21 -5.13 10.96 0.89
N GLN A 22 -5.93 10.34 0.02
CA GLN A 22 -7.33 10.69 -0.12
C GLN A 22 -8.17 10.34 1.13
N ALA A 23 -7.87 9.22 1.80
CA ALA A 23 -8.50 8.87 3.08
C ALA A 23 -8.19 9.90 4.18
N LEU A 24 -6.94 10.35 4.29
CA LEU A 24 -6.50 11.33 5.29
C LEU A 24 -7.04 12.75 5.02
N GLU A 25 -7.22 13.14 3.75
CA GLU A 25 -7.88 14.39 3.40
C GLU A 25 -9.33 14.44 3.89
N LYS A 26 -10.03 13.30 3.88
CA LYS A 26 -11.39 13.17 4.42
C LYS A 26 -11.41 13.27 5.95
N GLU A 27 -10.56 12.50 6.63
CA GLU A 27 -10.49 12.47 8.11
C GLU A 27 -10.15 13.85 8.70
N ARG A 28 -9.33 14.66 8.03
CA ARG A 28 -9.04 16.03 8.49
C ARG A 28 -10.26 16.95 8.58
N ALA A 29 -11.35 16.62 7.89
CA ALA A 29 -12.60 17.37 7.99
C ALA A 29 -13.42 17.00 9.24
N ASP A 30 -13.17 15.82 9.82
CA ASP A 30 -13.90 15.26 10.96
C ASP A 30 -13.01 15.30 12.22
N PHE A 31 -13.25 16.28 13.10
CA PHE A 31 -12.36 16.66 14.23
C PHE A 31 -12.18 15.61 15.35
N ASP A 32 -12.86 14.46 15.32
CA ASP A 32 -12.93 13.50 16.44
C ASP A 32 -12.00 12.26 16.30
N GLN A 33 -11.24 12.12 15.22
CA GLN A 33 -10.52 10.88 14.86
C GLN A 33 -8.98 10.98 14.93
N GLU A 34 -8.43 11.74 15.89
CA GLU A 34 -6.97 12.02 15.96
C GLU A 34 -6.09 10.75 15.98
N THR A 35 -6.54 9.67 16.63
CA THR A 35 -5.79 8.40 16.68
C THR A 35 -5.80 7.66 15.34
N ALA A 36 -6.95 7.59 14.67
CA ALA A 36 -7.06 6.94 13.35
C ALA A 36 -6.25 7.71 12.31
N PHE A 37 -6.34 9.04 12.32
CA PHE A 37 -5.54 9.91 11.47
C PHE A 37 -4.03 9.65 11.63
N GLN A 38 -3.54 9.55 12.88
CA GLN A 38 -2.13 9.26 13.15
C GLN A 38 -1.70 7.88 12.65
N GLN A 39 -2.54 6.85 12.84
CA GLN A 39 -2.27 5.48 12.39
C GLN A 39 -2.23 5.40 10.85
N LEU A 40 -3.24 5.93 10.17
CA LEU A 40 -3.30 5.99 8.70
C LEU A 40 -2.15 6.83 8.10
N SER A 41 -1.77 7.92 8.77
CA SER A 41 -0.61 8.73 8.38
C SER A 41 0.70 7.96 8.50
N SER A 42 0.80 7.03 9.46
CA SER A 42 1.98 6.17 9.60
C SER A 42 2.07 5.17 8.46
N ILE A 43 0.96 4.53 8.10
CA ILE A 43 0.91 3.60 6.98
C ILE A 43 1.29 4.29 5.67
N LEU A 44 0.77 5.50 5.42
CA LEU A 44 1.15 6.30 4.26
C LEU A 44 2.68 6.53 4.16
N ARG A 45 3.33 6.86 5.27
CA ARG A 45 4.79 7.06 5.29
C ARG A 45 5.56 5.78 4.97
N ASP A 46 5.07 4.64 5.44
CA ASP A 46 5.68 3.34 5.15
C ASP A 46 5.63 3.04 3.65
N HIS A 47 4.48 3.25 2.98
CA HIS A 47 4.38 3.09 1.52
C HIS A 47 5.27 4.06 0.75
N GLN A 48 5.37 5.32 1.19
CA GLN A 48 6.28 6.29 0.58
C GLN A 48 7.74 5.82 0.66
N GLN A 49 8.16 5.29 1.81
CA GLN A 49 9.49 4.74 1.99
C GLN A 49 9.70 3.48 1.14
N ALA A 50 8.72 2.57 1.11
CA ALA A 50 8.74 1.37 0.27
C ALA A 50 8.90 1.72 -1.21
N ALA A 51 8.16 2.71 -1.72
CA ALA A 51 8.28 3.19 -3.09
C ALA A 51 9.70 3.71 -3.40
N VAL A 52 10.34 4.43 -2.47
CA VAL A 52 11.73 4.89 -2.62
C VAL A 52 12.71 3.71 -2.67
N GLN A 53 12.54 2.71 -1.80
CA GLN A 53 13.39 1.52 -1.76
C GLN A 53 13.25 0.70 -3.06
N LEU A 54 12.02 0.49 -3.53
CA LEU A 54 11.74 -0.22 -4.79
C LEU A 54 12.32 0.51 -5.99
N ARG A 55 12.17 1.84 -6.09
CA ARG A 55 12.81 2.64 -7.16
C ARG A 55 14.31 2.45 -7.20
N THR A 56 14.95 2.52 -6.03
CA THR A 56 16.40 2.33 -5.88
C THR A 56 16.80 0.93 -6.37
N GLU A 57 16.05 -0.09 -5.97
CA GLU A 57 16.35 -1.47 -6.34
C GLU A 57 16.12 -1.75 -7.82
N ILE A 58 15.06 -1.20 -8.42
CA ILE A 58 14.79 -1.29 -9.87
C ILE A 58 15.96 -0.71 -10.67
N GLN A 59 16.44 0.48 -10.28
CA GLN A 59 17.60 1.12 -10.92
C GLN A 59 18.86 0.29 -10.74
N ARG A 60 19.09 -0.26 -9.53
CA ARG A 60 20.26 -1.11 -9.22
C ARG A 60 20.35 -2.33 -10.15
N VAL A 61 19.21 -2.89 -10.53
CA VAL A 61 19.16 -4.05 -11.44
C VAL A 61 19.04 -3.68 -12.92
N GLY A 62 19.25 -2.40 -13.26
CA GLY A 62 19.27 -1.90 -14.64
C GLY A 62 17.89 -1.66 -15.26
N GLY A 63 16.83 -1.63 -14.45
CA GLY A 63 15.48 -1.31 -14.88
C GLY A 63 15.15 0.18 -14.77
N THR A 64 14.02 0.56 -15.37
CA THR A 64 13.43 1.91 -15.24
C THR A 64 12.23 1.83 -14.28
N PRO A 65 12.22 2.59 -13.17
CA PRO A 65 11.07 2.63 -12.28
C PRO A 65 9.85 3.23 -12.96
N VAL A 66 8.67 2.74 -12.61
CA VAL A 66 7.41 3.42 -12.97
C VAL A 66 7.23 4.70 -12.16
N ASP A 67 6.76 5.76 -12.82
CA ASP A 67 6.51 7.06 -12.19
C ASP A 67 5.02 7.29 -11.85
N ASP A 68 4.13 6.46 -12.39
CA ASP A 68 2.69 6.55 -12.25
C ASP A 68 2.10 5.19 -11.84
N PRO A 69 1.09 5.14 -10.95
CA PRO A 69 0.43 3.89 -10.56
C PRO A 69 -0.31 3.21 -11.72
N GLY A 70 -0.56 3.90 -12.83
CA GLY A 70 -1.28 3.42 -13.99
C GLY A 70 -2.80 3.42 -13.78
N ALA A 71 -3.51 2.49 -14.43
CA ALA A 71 -4.97 2.36 -14.38
C ALA A 71 -5.56 2.12 -12.96
N TRP A 72 -4.73 1.91 -11.94
CA TRP A 72 -5.15 1.72 -10.56
C TRP A 72 -5.67 3.00 -9.87
N GLY A 73 -5.37 4.19 -10.41
CA GLY A 73 -6.04 5.43 -9.99
C GLY A 73 -7.56 5.39 -10.23
N THR A 74 -8.05 4.52 -11.14
CA THR A 74 -9.49 4.28 -11.35
C THR A 74 -10.07 3.39 -10.24
N TRP A 75 -9.32 2.40 -9.77
CA TRP A 75 -9.73 1.55 -8.64
C TRP A 75 -9.80 2.36 -7.34
N SER A 76 -8.77 3.19 -7.07
CA SER A 76 -8.75 4.13 -5.95
C SER A 76 -9.96 5.07 -5.98
N LYS A 77 -10.28 5.66 -7.15
CA LYS A 77 -11.48 6.49 -7.33
C LYS A 77 -12.80 5.74 -7.10
N ILE A 78 -12.90 4.48 -7.53
CA ILE A 78 -14.11 3.66 -7.34
C ILE A 78 -14.29 3.32 -5.86
N VAL A 79 -13.23 2.86 -5.18
CA VAL A 79 -13.23 2.56 -3.74
C VAL A 79 -13.53 3.80 -2.91
N MET A 80 -12.96 4.94 -3.27
CA MET A 80 -13.25 6.24 -2.66
C MET A 80 -14.70 6.67 -2.88
N ALA A 81 -15.22 6.49 -4.09
CA ALA A 81 -16.60 6.83 -4.42
C ALA A 81 -17.61 5.96 -3.66
N THR A 82 -17.29 4.68 -3.42
CA THR A 82 -18.12 3.79 -2.58
C THR A 82 -17.97 4.13 -1.09
N ALA A 83 -16.76 4.43 -0.60
CA ALA A 83 -16.54 4.90 0.78
C ALA A 83 -17.33 6.19 1.09
N LYS A 84 -17.46 7.09 0.11
CA LYS A 84 -18.28 8.31 0.20
C LYS A 84 -19.78 8.02 0.42
N LEU A 85 -20.24 6.81 0.07
CA LEU A 85 -21.62 6.37 0.24
C LEU A 85 -21.87 5.56 1.53
N PHE A 86 -20.84 4.89 2.07
CA PHE A 86 -21.00 3.83 3.09
C PHE A 86 -20.30 4.10 4.45
N GLY A 87 -19.61 5.23 4.64
CA GLY A 87 -19.03 5.64 5.94
C GLY A 87 -17.64 5.04 6.24
N ASP A 88 -17.08 5.39 7.40
CA ASP A 88 -15.66 5.14 7.76
C ASP A 88 -15.30 3.64 7.81
N LYS A 89 -16.27 2.79 8.16
CA LYS A 89 -16.08 1.33 8.18
C LYS A 89 -15.87 0.73 6.80
N ALA A 90 -16.53 1.27 5.77
CA ALA A 90 -16.35 0.79 4.40
C ALA A 90 -15.00 1.24 3.83
N ALA A 91 -14.55 2.46 4.17
CA ALA A 91 -13.25 2.98 3.79
C ALA A 91 -12.11 2.11 4.38
N LEU A 92 -12.15 1.83 5.69
CA LEU A 92 -11.15 1.00 6.35
C LEU A 92 -11.11 -0.45 5.82
N LYS A 93 -12.28 -1.04 5.48
CA LYS A 93 -12.32 -2.36 4.85
C LYS A 93 -11.63 -2.37 3.49
N ALA A 94 -11.88 -1.35 2.67
CA ALA A 94 -11.27 -1.29 1.35
C ALA A 94 -9.75 -1.02 1.42
N LEU A 95 -9.28 -0.23 2.39
CA LEU A 95 -7.85 -0.11 2.69
C LEU A 95 -7.28 -1.49 3.06
N LYS A 96 -7.95 -2.23 3.94
CA LYS A 96 -7.50 -3.56 4.37
C LYS A 96 -7.43 -4.55 3.21
N GLU A 97 -8.44 -4.59 2.34
CA GLU A 97 -8.42 -5.43 1.13
C GLU A 97 -7.23 -5.06 0.21
N GLY A 98 -6.87 -3.78 0.14
CA GLY A 98 -5.67 -3.30 -0.53
C GLY A 98 -4.39 -3.90 0.05
N GLU A 99 -4.22 -3.86 1.38
CA GLU A 99 -3.03 -4.41 2.04
C GLU A 99 -2.95 -5.94 1.95
N GLU A 100 -4.09 -6.63 2.03
CA GLU A 100 -4.16 -8.08 1.80
C GLU A 100 -3.71 -8.44 0.38
N SER A 101 -4.10 -7.63 -0.62
CA SER A 101 -3.61 -7.79 -1.99
C SER A 101 -2.11 -7.51 -2.11
N GLY A 102 -1.59 -6.47 -1.44
CA GLY A 102 -0.17 -6.13 -1.43
C GLY A 102 0.70 -7.20 -0.75
N LEU A 103 0.21 -7.76 0.37
CA LEU A 103 0.84 -8.88 1.06
C LEU A 103 0.94 -10.10 0.13
N LYS A 104 -0.18 -10.45 -0.52
CA LYS A 104 -0.21 -11.56 -1.46
C LYS A 104 0.78 -11.37 -2.61
N ASP A 105 0.87 -10.17 -3.18
CA ASP A 105 1.82 -9.88 -4.25
C ASP A 105 3.28 -10.07 -3.80
N CYS A 106 3.61 -9.70 -2.56
CA CYS A 106 4.95 -9.93 -2.00
C CYS A 106 5.22 -11.43 -1.76
N GLU A 107 4.25 -12.17 -1.22
CA GLU A 107 4.36 -13.60 -0.96
C GLU A 107 4.50 -14.41 -2.26
N ASP A 108 3.68 -14.12 -3.26
CA ASP A 108 3.73 -14.74 -4.58
C ASP A 108 5.11 -14.51 -5.21
N MET A 109 5.66 -13.30 -5.07
CA MET A 109 7.01 -12.96 -5.58
C MET A 109 8.11 -13.76 -4.86
N LEU A 110 8.03 -13.89 -3.53
CA LEU A 110 9.00 -14.69 -2.75
C LEU A 110 8.93 -16.18 -3.08
N GLN A 111 7.73 -16.72 -3.29
CA GLN A 111 7.50 -18.14 -3.61
C GLN A 111 7.88 -18.50 -5.06
N GLY A 112 7.79 -17.54 -5.99
CA GLY A 112 8.06 -17.74 -7.41
C GLY A 112 9.52 -18.10 -7.76
N GLY A 113 10.45 -18.08 -6.80
CA GLY A 113 11.81 -18.61 -6.96
C GLY A 113 12.74 -17.84 -7.92
N THR A 114 12.27 -16.73 -8.50
CA THR A 114 12.99 -15.93 -9.50
C THR A 114 13.61 -14.63 -8.93
N VAL A 115 13.39 -14.38 -7.64
CA VAL A 115 13.91 -13.23 -6.89
C VAL A 115 15.35 -13.52 -6.44
N PRO A 116 16.35 -12.73 -6.87
CA PRO A 116 17.73 -12.84 -6.39
C PRO A 116 17.78 -12.70 -4.87
N ARG A 117 18.72 -13.42 -4.25
CA ARG A 117 18.88 -13.44 -2.79
C ARG A 117 19.12 -12.05 -2.21
N GLU A 118 19.76 -11.15 -2.95
CA GLU A 118 19.99 -9.78 -2.48
C GLU A 118 18.71 -8.96 -2.31
N VAL A 119 17.62 -9.33 -3.02
CA VAL A 119 16.36 -8.56 -3.07
C VAL A 119 15.30 -9.15 -2.16
N GLN A 120 15.42 -10.44 -1.83
CA GLN A 120 14.49 -11.13 -0.92
C GLN A 120 14.28 -10.41 0.42
N PRO A 121 15.31 -9.84 1.09
CA PRO A 121 15.11 -9.09 2.32
C PRO A 121 14.21 -7.86 2.16
N LEU A 122 14.31 -7.15 1.03
CA LEU A 122 13.43 -6.02 0.73
C LEU A 122 11.98 -6.50 0.61
N ILE A 123 11.74 -7.54 -0.19
CA ILE A 123 10.37 -8.05 -0.41
C ILE A 123 9.77 -8.62 0.89
N ALA A 124 10.57 -9.32 1.69
CA ALA A 124 10.14 -9.82 3.00
C ALA A 124 9.81 -8.69 3.98
N ASN A 125 10.56 -7.58 3.95
CA ASN A 125 10.24 -6.40 4.74
C ASN A 125 8.92 -5.76 4.31
N LEU A 126 8.67 -5.64 3.00
CA LEU A 126 7.40 -5.14 2.48
C LEU A 126 6.22 -6.02 2.92
N ALA A 127 6.35 -7.34 2.82
CA ALA A 127 5.33 -8.27 3.32
C ALA A 127 5.06 -8.10 4.83
N ALA A 128 6.11 -7.90 5.63
CA ALA A 128 5.97 -7.67 7.06
C ALA A 128 5.27 -6.34 7.38
N GLN A 129 5.57 -5.27 6.62
CA GLN A 129 4.88 -3.99 6.74
C GLN A 129 3.40 -4.14 6.40
N GLN A 130 3.07 -4.79 5.28
CA GLN A 130 1.69 -5.06 4.87
C GLN A 130 0.90 -5.80 5.97
N GLN A 131 1.51 -6.83 6.57
CA GLN A 131 0.88 -7.55 7.67
C GLN A 131 0.68 -6.69 8.92
N ALA A 132 1.58 -5.75 9.21
CA ALA A 132 1.42 -4.80 10.31
C ALA A 132 0.29 -3.79 10.03
N HIS A 133 0.18 -3.30 8.79
CA HIS A 133 -0.88 -2.39 8.35
C HIS A 133 -2.26 -3.05 8.46
N ILE A 134 -2.40 -4.30 8.02
CA ILE A 134 -3.65 -5.09 8.17
C ILE A 134 -4.09 -5.15 9.64
N ARG A 135 -3.16 -5.40 10.58
CA ARG A 135 -3.48 -5.45 12.02
C ARG A 135 -3.98 -4.12 12.54
N ILE A 136 -3.33 -3.02 12.14
CA ILE A 136 -3.76 -1.66 12.52
C ILE A 136 -5.17 -1.38 12.00
N LEU A 137 -5.46 -1.72 10.75
CA LEU A 137 -6.77 -1.52 10.14
C LEU A 137 -7.85 -2.40 10.80
N ASP A 138 -7.52 -3.63 11.16
CA ASP A 138 -8.41 -4.48 11.96
C ASP A 138 -8.73 -3.87 13.32
N GLU A 139 -7.72 -3.38 14.04
CA GLU A 139 -7.93 -2.69 15.32
C GLU A 139 -8.83 -1.46 15.17
N LEU A 140 -8.63 -0.65 14.13
CA LEU A 140 -9.49 0.50 13.82
C LEU A 140 -10.93 0.06 13.50
N LEU A 141 -11.12 -1.01 12.72
CA LEU A 141 -12.43 -1.56 12.40
C LEU A 141 -13.19 -2.10 13.62
N THR A 142 -12.49 -2.55 14.67
CA THR A 142 -13.14 -2.98 15.92
C THR A 142 -13.66 -1.83 16.78
N LYS A 143 -13.15 -0.61 16.57
CA LYS A 143 -13.52 0.59 17.32
C LYS A 143 -14.72 1.33 16.71
N LEU A 144 -15.22 0.87 15.55
CA LEU A 144 -16.39 1.37 14.81
C LEU A 144 -17.61 0.45 14.92
#